data_AF-A0A2G1VXD6-F1
#
_entry.id   AF-A0A2G1VXD6-F1
#
_cell.length_a   1.000
_cell.length_b   1.000
_cell.length_c   1.000
_cell.angle_alpha   90.00
_cell.angle_beta   90.00
_cell.angle_gamma   90.00
#
_symmetry.space_group_name_H-M   'P 1'
#
loop_
_entity.id
_entity.type
_entity.pdbx_description
1 polymer ?
#
loop_
_entity_poly.entity_id
_entity_poly.type
_entity_poly.pdbx_seq_one_letter_code
_entity_poly.pdbx_strand_id
1 'polypeptide(L)'
;MADFGPFSDASIDSSRDWNEDMEATIDRRFELLQLLLELTVQQEAAITDGHMNELMRVLSQKQRAVEQLVQASEQLKNERTQLGDSYRVSEEHRQRNAACDEMHRELLVREKASEEMLSNNRDDVASQLQQQDGARRAAKGYGQASRDASSGGGTLDLSQ
;
A
#
# COMPACT_ATOMS: atom_id res chain seq x y z
N MET A 1 -62.86 3.60 31.31
CA MET A 1 -61.96 4.30 30.37
C MET A 1 -60.55 4.00 30.81
N ALA A 2 -59.90 3.03 30.17
CA ALA A 2 -58.48 2.75 30.39
C ALA A 2 -57.71 3.58 29.37
N ASP A 3 -56.96 4.55 29.86
CA ASP A 3 -56.06 5.41 29.09
C ASP A 3 -54.76 4.63 28.87
N PHE A 4 -54.62 4.04 27.69
CA PHE A 4 -53.37 3.44 27.24
C PHE A 4 -52.56 4.52 26.52
N GLY A 5 -51.62 5.12 27.26
CA GLY A 5 -50.66 6.07 26.70
C GLY A 5 -49.73 5.43 25.64
N PRO A 6 -49.13 6.23 24.74
CA PRO A 6 -48.40 5.75 23.57
C PRO A 6 -46.99 5.30 23.98
N PHE A 7 -46.81 4.01 24.26
CA PHE A 7 -45.50 3.43 24.62
C PHE A 7 -44.80 2.70 23.45
N SER A 8 -45.09 3.07 22.20
CA SER A 8 -44.78 2.22 21.03
C SER A 8 -43.86 2.84 19.95
N ASP A 9 -43.27 4.02 20.12
CA ASP A 9 -42.55 4.69 19.02
C ASP A 9 -41.01 4.70 19.17
N ALA A 10 -40.48 4.94 20.38
CA ALA A 10 -39.04 5.16 20.58
C ALA A 10 -38.13 3.94 20.29
N SER A 11 -38.65 2.72 20.43
CA SER A 11 -37.90 1.48 20.15
C SER A 11 -37.73 1.22 18.66
N ILE A 12 -38.70 1.64 17.83
CA ILE A 12 -38.69 1.45 16.38
C ILE A 12 -37.77 2.48 15.74
N ASP A 13 -37.83 3.72 16.23
CA ASP A 13 -37.01 4.84 15.77
C ASP A 13 -35.52 4.59 16.05
N SER A 14 -35.16 4.22 17.29
CA SER A 14 -33.78 3.91 17.63
C SER A 14 -33.21 2.73 16.83
N SER A 15 -33.99 1.66 16.62
CA SER A 15 -33.51 0.50 15.83
C SER A 15 -33.30 0.84 14.36
N ARG A 16 -34.01 1.83 13.83
CA ARG A 16 -33.86 2.30 12.46
C ARG A 16 -32.57 3.09 12.30
N ASP A 17 -32.31 4.04 13.21
CA ASP A 17 -31.08 4.85 13.21
C ASP A 17 -29.82 3.97 13.27
N TRP A 18 -29.80 2.95 14.14
CA TRP A 18 -28.66 2.03 14.26
C TRP A 18 -28.42 1.18 13.00
N ASN A 19 -29.46 0.86 12.22
CA ASN A 19 -29.29 0.12 10.97
C ASN A 19 -28.76 1.03 9.85
N GLU A 20 -29.23 2.28 9.80
CA GLU A 20 -28.74 3.29 8.85
C GLU A 20 -27.26 3.63 9.12
N ASP A 21 -26.85 3.72 10.39
CA ASP A 21 -25.45 3.89 10.79
C ASP A 21 -24.56 2.72 10.36
N MET A 22 -25.04 1.49 10.53
CA MET A 22 -24.31 0.29 10.13
C MET A 22 -24.17 0.18 8.60
N GLU A 23 -25.22 0.51 7.86
CA GLU A 23 -25.19 0.59 6.39
C GLU A 23 -24.18 1.63 5.90
N ALA A 24 -24.17 2.83 6.50
CA ALA A 24 -23.19 3.86 6.21
C ALA A 24 -21.74 3.40 6.49
N THR A 25 -21.53 2.66 7.58
CA THR A 25 -20.21 2.10 7.92
C THR A 25 -19.76 1.04 6.90
N ILE A 26 -20.68 0.21 6.40
CA ILE A 26 -20.40 -0.76 5.33
C ILE A 26 -20.02 -0.06 4.03
N ASP A 27 -20.78 0.95 3.63
CA ASP A 27 -20.48 1.75 2.43
C ASP A 27 -19.11 2.42 2.56
N ARG A 28 -18.81 2.98 3.73
CA ARG A 28 -17.51 3.59 3.98
C ARG A 28 -16.36 2.60 3.87
N ARG A 29 -16.52 1.40 4.45
CA ARG A 29 -15.53 0.31 4.32
C ARG A 29 -15.32 -0.09 2.86
N PHE A 30 -16.40 -0.16 2.09
CA PHE A 30 -16.39 -0.51 0.68
C PHE A 30 -15.62 0.54 -0.16
N GLU A 31 -15.93 1.82 0.00
CA GLU A 31 -15.24 2.92 -0.68
C GLU A 31 -13.74 2.95 -0.37
N LEU A 32 -13.36 2.73 0.89
CA LEU A 32 -11.95 2.73 1.32
C LEU A 32 -11.17 1.58 0.68
N LEU A 33 -11.78 0.40 0.55
CA LEU A 33 -11.16 -0.74 -0.14
C LEU A 33 -11.01 -0.48 -1.64
N GLN A 34 -12.01 0.13 -2.29
CA GLN A 34 -11.89 0.55 -3.69
C GLN A 34 -10.75 1.55 -3.89
N LEU A 35 -10.66 2.56 -3.02
CA LEU A 35 -9.58 3.54 -3.05
C LEU A 35 -8.21 2.88 -2.85
N LEU A 36 -8.09 1.92 -1.93
CA LEU A 36 -6.84 1.20 -1.70
C LEU A 36 -6.42 0.36 -2.90
N LEU A 37 -7.36 -0.29 -3.59
CA LEU A 37 -7.08 -1.01 -4.83
C LEU A 37 -6.61 -0.06 -5.94
N GLU A 38 -7.26 1.10 -6.09
CA GLU A 38 -6.85 2.13 -7.06
C GLU A 38 -5.44 2.64 -6.76
N LEU A 39 -5.16 3.01 -5.51
CA LEU A 39 -3.83 3.44 -5.09
C LEU A 39 -2.78 2.36 -5.27
N THR A 40 -3.16 1.08 -5.18
CA THR A 40 -2.25 -0.05 -5.45
C THR A 40 -1.89 -0.15 -6.93
N VAL A 41 -2.85 0.07 -7.85
CA VAL A 41 -2.55 0.22 -9.29
C VAL A 41 -1.55 1.36 -9.51
N GLN A 42 -1.77 2.51 -8.87
CA GLN A 42 -0.87 3.67 -9.00
C GLN A 42 0.53 3.39 -8.44
N GLN A 43 0.62 2.65 -7.32
CA GLN A 43 1.89 2.20 -6.75
C GLN A 43 2.64 1.27 -7.72
N GLU A 44 1.97 0.26 -8.27
CA GLU A 44 2.57 -0.70 -9.22
C GLU A 44 3.13 0.04 -10.45
N ALA A 45 2.39 1.02 -10.99
CA ALA A 45 2.85 1.86 -12.09
C ALA A 45 4.08 2.71 -11.69
N ALA A 46 4.06 3.37 -10.53
CA ALA A 46 5.17 4.18 -10.05
C ALA A 46 6.45 3.35 -9.78
N ILE A 47 6.31 2.10 -9.32
CA ILE A 47 7.42 1.16 -9.17
C ILE A 47 7.99 0.80 -10.53
N THR A 48 7.13 0.45 -11.49
CA THR A 48 7.53 0.05 -12.85
C THR A 48 8.26 1.17 -13.59
N ASP A 49 7.79 2.40 -13.45
CA ASP A 49 8.38 3.57 -14.13
C ASP A 49 9.57 4.18 -13.37
N GLY A 50 9.89 3.69 -12.18
CA GLY A 50 10.97 4.25 -11.34
C GLY A 50 10.65 5.64 -10.75
N HIS A 51 9.38 6.05 -10.72
CA HIS A 51 8.94 7.36 -10.26
C HIS A 51 8.85 7.44 -8.72
N MET A 52 10.00 7.48 -8.04
CA MET A 52 10.05 7.39 -6.58
C MET A 52 9.30 8.51 -5.82
N ASN A 53 9.26 9.73 -6.36
CA ASN A 53 8.48 10.81 -5.75
C ASN A 53 6.97 10.53 -5.78
N GLU A 54 6.47 9.98 -6.89
CA GLU A 54 5.06 9.60 -7.02
C GLU A 54 4.75 8.39 -6.13
N LEU A 55 5.66 7.41 -6.07
CA LEU A 55 5.54 6.28 -5.16
C LEU A 55 5.38 6.75 -3.71
N MET A 56 6.23 7.66 -3.23
CA MET A 56 6.12 8.19 -1.86
C MET A 56 4.79 8.92 -1.60
N ARG A 57 4.29 9.66 -2.59
CA ARG A 57 2.99 10.34 -2.53
C ARG A 57 1.83 9.33 -2.46
N VAL A 58 1.88 8.27 -3.27
CA VAL A 58 0.87 7.19 -3.26
C VAL A 58 0.88 6.45 -1.93
N LEU A 59 2.06 6.07 -1.41
CA LEU A 59 2.19 5.38 -0.13
C LEU A 59 1.64 6.20 1.04
N SER A 60 1.86 7.53 1.04
CA SER A 60 1.28 8.40 2.07
C SER A 60 -0.25 8.44 2.04
N GLN A 61 -0.85 8.41 0.84
CA GLN A 61 -2.31 8.32 0.68
C GLN A 61 -2.84 6.96 1.14
N LYS A 62 -2.15 5.86 0.78
CA LYS A 62 -2.51 4.50 1.21
C LYS A 62 -2.50 4.38 2.73
N GLN A 63 -1.49 4.92 3.40
CA GLN A 63 -1.40 4.88 4.86
C GLN A 63 -2.66 5.50 5.52
N ARG A 64 -3.09 6.67 5.04
CA ARG A 64 -4.30 7.33 5.56
C ARG A 64 -5.57 6.52 5.27
N ALA A 65 -5.67 5.93 4.08
CA ALA A 65 -6.82 5.11 3.72
C ALA A 65 -6.87 3.82 4.56
N VAL A 66 -5.73 3.19 4.84
CA VAL A 66 -5.63 2.03 5.75
C VAL A 66 -6.08 2.40 7.16
N GLU A 67 -5.61 3.53 7.70
CA GLU A 67 -6.01 4.00 9.04
C GLU A 67 -7.53 4.20 9.13
N GLN A 68 -8.13 4.81 8.10
CA GLN A 68 -9.58 4.98 8.03
C GLN A 68 -10.32 3.65 7.88
N LEU A 69 -9.75 2.69 7.13
CA LEU A 69 -10.34 1.36 6.96
C LEU A 69 -10.37 0.59 8.29
N VAL A 70 -9.29 0.67 9.08
CA VAL A 70 -9.21 0.08 10.42
C VAL A 70 -10.27 0.69 11.33
N GLN A 71 -10.42 2.02 11.32
CA GLN A 71 -11.45 2.71 12.10
C GLN A 71 -12.87 2.25 11.72
N ALA A 72 -13.20 2.23 10.43
CA ALA A 72 -14.50 1.76 9.94
C ALA A 72 -14.75 0.28 10.32
N SER A 73 -13.72 -0.56 10.27
CA SER A 73 -13.84 -1.98 10.61
C SER A 73 -14.10 -2.20 12.12
N GLU A 74 -13.43 -1.46 12.99
CA GLU A 74 -13.71 -1.50 14.43
C GLU A 74 -15.08 -0.91 14.78
N GLN A 75 -15.49 0.18 14.08
CA GLN A 75 -16.84 0.73 14.22
C GLN A 75 -17.91 -0.33 13.87
N LEU A 76 -17.79 -0.99 12.71
CA LEU A 76 -18.74 -2.02 12.27
C LEU A 76 -18.84 -3.18 13.25
N LYS A 77 -17.70 -3.58 13.82
CA LYS A 77 -17.64 -4.63 14.85
C LYS A 77 -18.34 -4.20 16.14
N ASN A 78 -18.20 -2.95 16.56
CA ASN A 78 -18.87 -2.41 17.73
C ASN A 78 -20.38 -2.32 17.51
N GLU A 79 -20.83 -1.81 16.37
CA GLU A 79 -22.25 -1.75 15.97
C GLU A 79 -22.87 -3.15 15.97
N ARG A 80 -22.20 -4.14 15.37
CA ARG A 80 -22.65 -5.54 15.38
C ARG A 80 -22.75 -6.12 16.80
N THR A 81 -21.84 -5.76 17.69
CA THR A 81 -21.85 -6.21 19.09
C THR A 81 -23.00 -5.58 19.88
N GLN A 82 -23.34 -4.32 19.60
CA GLN A 82 -24.43 -3.60 20.25
C GLN A 82 -25.81 -4.09 19.78
N LEU A 83 -25.96 -4.39 18.49
CA LEU A 83 -27.22 -4.84 17.89
C LEU A 83 -27.49 -6.35 18.07
N GLY A 84 -26.46 -7.17 18.28
CA GLY A 84 -26.62 -8.63 18.41
C GLY A 84 -27.31 -9.24 17.19
N ASP A 85 -28.32 -10.08 17.39
CA ASP A 85 -29.09 -10.71 16.29
C ASP A 85 -30.20 -9.81 15.72
N SER A 86 -30.37 -8.59 16.24
CA SER A 86 -31.47 -7.69 15.87
C SER A 86 -31.14 -6.75 14.70
N TYR A 87 -29.88 -6.70 14.26
CA TYR A 87 -29.49 -5.86 13.12
C TYR A 87 -30.13 -6.36 11.82
N ARG A 88 -30.59 -5.42 11.00
CA ARG A 88 -31.18 -5.68 9.69
C ARG A 88 -30.55 -4.74 8.68
N VAL A 89 -29.53 -5.24 8.01
CA VAL A 89 -29.00 -4.65 6.77
C VAL A 89 -29.86 -5.09 5.58
N SER A 90 -30.00 -4.20 4.59
CA SER A 90 -30.54 -4.54 3.28
C SER A 90 -29.66 -5.57 2.55
N GLU A 91 -30.24 -6.24 1.56
CA GLU A 91 -29.53 -7.23 0.75
C GLU A 91 -28.35 -6.62 -0.02
N GLU A 92 -28.51 -5.38 -0.50
CA GLU A 92 -27.47 -4.63 -1.18
C GLU A 92 -26.23 -4.45 -0.29
N HIS A 93 -26.42 -4.02 0.97
CA HIS A 93 -25.30 -3.83 1.91
C HIS A 93 -24.69 -5.16 2.36
N ARG A 94 -25.47 -6.25 2.44
CA ARG A 94 -24.91 -7.59 2.64
C ARG A 94 -23.98 -7.98 1.49
N GLN A 95 -24.38 -7.74 0.26
CA GLN A 95 -23.57 -8.03 -0.93
C GLN A 95 -22.32 -7.15 -0.98
N ARG A 96 -22.43 -5.85 -0.69
CA ARG A 96 -21.26 -4.96 -0.56
C ARG A 96 -20.29 -5.44 0.51
N ASN A 97 -20.79 -5.82 1.68
CA ASN A 97 -19.93 -6.31 2.76
C ASN A 97 -19.21 -7.61 2.39
N ALA A 98 -19.86 -8.51 1.64
CA ALA A 98 -19.20 -9.69 1.09
C ALA A 98 -18.15 -9.33 0.02
N ALA A 99 -18.44 -8.34 -0.83
CA ALA A 99 -17.47 -7.83 -1.81
C ALA A 99 -16.25 -7.19 -1.14
N CYS A 100 -16.41 -6.55 0.02
CA CYS A 100 -15.28 -6.05 0.82
C CYS A 100 -14.29 -7.15 1.19
N ASP A 101 -14.77 -8.36 1.50
CA ASP A 101 -13.89 -9.48 1.86
C ASP A 101 -13.12 -10.02 0.64
N GLU A 102 -13.70 -9.93 -0.57
CA GLU A 102 -13.01 -10.20 -1.82
C GLU A 102 -11.93 -9.15 -2.11
N MET A 103 -12.31 -7.87 -2.08
CA MET A 103 -11.39 -6.75 -2.31
C MET A 103 -10.21 -6.77 -1.34
N HIS A 104 -10.44 -7.13 -0.07
CA HIS A 104 -9.38 -7.24 0.91
C HIS A 104 -8.38 -8.35 0.56
N ARG A 105 -8.85 -9.52 0.11
CA ARG A 105 -7.99 -10.61 -0.34
C ARG A 105 -7.20 -10.24 -1.59
N GLU A 106 -7.85 -9.60 -2.56
CA GLU A 106 -7.16 -9.06 -3.74
C GLU A 106 -6.06 -8.07 -3.35
N LEU A 107 -6.38 -7.12 -2.45
CA LEU A 107 -5.43 -6.11 -1.99
C LEU A 107 -4.17 -6.77 -1.40
N LEU A 108 -4.32 -7.76 -0.52
CA LEU A 108 -3.18 -8.48 0.08
C LEU A 108 -2.29 -9.18 -0.95
N VAL A 109 -2.90 -9.79 -1.98
CA VAL A 109 -2.14 -10.43 -3.07
C VAL A 109 -1.31 -9.39 -3.84
N ARG A 110 -1.90 -8.24 -4.13
CA ARG A 110 -1.25 -7.16 -4.88
C ARG A 110 -0.17 -6.43 -4.08
N GLU A 111 -0.40 -6.21 -2.78
CA GLU A 111 0.65 -5.65 -1.89
C GLU A 111 1.88 -6.54 -1.87
N LYS A 112 1.68 -7.85 -1.75
CA LYS A 112 2.79 -8.81 -1.75
C LYS A 112 3.58 -8.76 -3.06
N ALA A 113 2.89 -8.73 -4.20
CA ALA A 113 3.54 -8.57 -5.50
C ALA A 113 4.31 -7.24 -5.61
N SER A 114 3.74 -6.16 -5.07
CA SER A 114 4.39 -4.84 -5.07
C SER A 114 5.64 -4.78 -4.20
N GLU A 115 5.63 -5.47 -3.05
CA GLU A 115 6.82 -5.62 -2.19
C GLU A 115 7.94 -6.38 -2.91
N GLU A 116 7.61 -7.47 -3.59
CA GLU A 116 8.55 -8.25 -4.39
C GLU A 116 9.17 -7.39 -5.52
N MET A 117 8.36 -6.60 -6.24
CA MET A 117 8.85 -5.69 -7.28
C MET A 117 9.82 -4.63 -6.72
N LEU A 118 9.51 -4.04 -5.56
CA LEU A 118 10.39 -3.06 -4.92
C LEU A 118 11.72 -3.67 -4.48
N SER A 119 11.70 -4.88 -3.95
CA SER A 119 12.95 -5.58 -3.57
C SER A 119 13.84 -5.82 -4.79
N ASN A 120 13.25 -6.31 -5.89
CA ASN A 120 13.99 -6.55 -7.13
C ASN A 120 14.59 -5.26 -7.69
N ASN A 121 13.81 -4.18 -7.77
CA ASN A 121 14.31 -2.88 -8.23
C ASN A 121 15.45 -2.33 -7.37
N ARG A 122 15.38 -2.50 -6.04
CA ARG A 122 16.47 -2.10 -5.13
C ARG A 122 17.76 -2.88 -5.42
N ASP A 123 17.64 -4.19 -5.62
CA ASP A 123 18.79 -5.06 -5.85
C ASP A 123 19.45 -4.79 -7.21
N ASP A 124 18.64 -4.47 -8.23
CA ASP A 124 19.12 -4.02 -9.55
C ASP A 124 19.86 -2.69 -9.49
N VAL A 125 19.31 -1.70 -8.79
CA VAL A 125 19.99 -0.40 -8.59
C VAL A 125 21.30 -0.59 -7.82
N ALA A 126 21.32 -1.44 -6.79
CA ALA A 126 22.53 -1.75 -6.04
C ALA A 126 23.60 -2.41 -6.93
N SER A 127 23.22 -3.36 -7.79
CA SER A 127 24.11 -3.99 -8.76
C SER A 127 24.68 -2.99 -9.76
N GLN A 128 23.85 -2.09 -10.30
CA GLN A 128 24.29 -1.05 -11.23
C GLN A 128 25.29 -0.07 -10.58
N LEU A 129 25.04 0.34 -9.34
CA LEU A 129 25.95 1.21 -8.59
C LEU A 129 27.30 0.52 -8.34
N GLN A 130 27.30 -0.75 -7.94
CA GLN A 130 28.54 -1.53 -7.75
C GLN A 130 29.34 -1.66 -9.05
N GLN A 131 28.67 -1.89 -10.18
CA GLN A 131 29.32 -1.97 -11.50
C GLN A 131 29.95 -0.62 -11.91
N GLN A 132 29.25 0.50 -11.69
CA GLN A 132 29.78 1.83 -11.98
C GLN A 132 30.99 2.19 -11.11
N ASP A 133 30.97 1.83 -9.83
CA ASP A 133 32.11 2.03 -8.92
C ASP A 133 33.31 1.15 -9.27
N GLY A 134 33.06 -0.07 -9.76
CA GLY A 134 34.08 -0.96 -10.32
C GLY A 134 34.71 -0.37 -11.58
N ALA A 135 33.88 0.10 -12.52
CA ALA A 135 34.33 0.73 -13.76
C ALA A 135 35.14 2.01 -13.51
N ARG A 136 34.69 2.86 -12.57
CA ARG A 136 35.43 4.07 -12.14
C ARG A 136 36.76 3.73 -11.48
N ARG A 137 36.83 2.69 -10.65
CA ARG A 137 38.10 2.22 -10.05
C ARG A 137 39.06 1.66 -11.10
N ALA A 138 38.56 0.86 -12.04
CA ALA A 138 39.37 0.32 -13.14
C ALA A 138 39.92 1.44 -14.03
N ALA A 139 39.08 2.41 -14.43
CA ALA A 139 39.50 3.55 -15.22
C ALA A 139 40.57 4.42 -14.53
N LYS A 140 40.46 4.63 -13.21
CA LYS A 140 41.50 5.30 -12.41
C LYS A 140 42.82 4.50 -12.38
N GLY A 141 42.74 3.17 -12.24
CA GLY A 141 43.92 2.30 -12.26
C GLY A 141 44.71 2.35 -13.57
N TYR A 142 44.03 2.32 -14.71
CA TYR A 142 44.68 2.46 -16.02
C TYR A 142 45.26 3.86 -16.27
N GLY A 143 44.57 4.92 -15.83
CA GLY A 143 45.08 6.30 -15.94
C GLY A 143 46.34 6.56 -15.11
N GLN A 144 46.54 5.79 -14.03
CA GLN A 144 47.72 5.89 -13.16
C GLN A 144 48.87 5.00 -13.66
N ALA A 145 48.58 3.78 -14.11
CA ALA A 145 49.57 2.89 -14.73
C ALA A 145 50.19 3.47 -16.02
N SER A 146 49.43 4.27 -16.77
CA SER A 146 49.95 4.97 -17.96
C SER A 146 50.91 6.13 -17.65
N ARG A 147 50.92 6.67 -16.41
CA ARG A 147 51.84 7.76 -16.02
C ARG A 147 53.15 7.27 -15.43
N ASP A 148 53.14 6.10 -14.78
CA ASP A 148 54.36 5.50 -14.22
C ASP A 148 55.19 4.72 -15.27
N ALA A 149 54.58 4.32 -16.39
CA ALA A 149 55.30 3.66 -17.50
C ALA A 149 56.17 4.60 -18.35
N SER A 150 56.12 5.93 -18.15
CA SER A 150 56.92 6.90 -18.92
C SER A 150 58.15 7.47 -18.19
N SER A 151 58.55 6.92 -17.03
CA SER A 151 59.69 7.44 -16.24
C SER A 151 60.79 6.40 -15.94
N GLY A 152 60.73 5.21 -16.54
CA GLY A 152 61.68 4.11 -16.29
C GLY A 152 62.57 3.79 -17.49
N GLY A 153 63.17 4.79 -18.14
CA GLY A 153 64.17 4.60 -19.19
C GLY A 153 65.50 4.12 -18.61
N GLY A 154 65.54 2.85 -18.18
CA GLY A 154 66.76 2.18 -17.75
C GLY A 154 67.70 1.99 -18.92
N THR A 155 68.87 2.62 -18.83
CA THR A 155 70.09 2.35 -19.61
C THR A 155 70.23 0.87 -19.93
N LEU A 156 70.06 0.52 -21.20
CA LEU A 156 70.58 -0.72 -21.77
C LEU A 156 72.05 -0.45 -22.13
N ASP A 157 72.94 -0.85 -21.24
CA ASP A 157 74.38 -0.97 -21.49
C ASP A 157 74.60 -2.17 -22.44
N LEU A 158 75.05 -1.88 -23.66
CA LEU A 158 75.50 -2.87 -24.63
C LEU A 158 77.02 -2.76 -24.75
N SER A 159 77.71 -3.41 -23.83
CA SER A 159 79.09 -3.82 -23.98
C SER A 159 79.17 -5.35 -23.99
N GLN A 160 79.24 -5.93 -25.19
CA GLN A 160 80.18 -6.99 -25.65
C GLN A 160 79.98 -7.25 -27.14
#